data_AF-A0A2A2NEZ7-F1
#
_entry.id   AF-A0A2A2NEZ7-F1
#
_cell.length_a   1.000
_cell.length_b   1.000
_cell.length_c   1.000
_cell.angle_alpha   90.00
_cell.angle_beta   90.00
_cell.angle_gamma   90.00
#
_symmetry.space_group_name_H-M   'P 1'
#
loop_
_entity.id
_entity.type
_entity.pdbx_description
1 polymer ?
#
loop_
_entity_poly.entity_id
_entity_poly.type
_entity_poly.pdbx_seq_one_letter_code
_entity_poly.pdbx_strand_id
1 'polypeptide(L)'
;MLKTSIVAAVTLLGACSADIDNYQPATPAFDLFGYFEGDVKAWGMVQDYTDKQTRRFEVDIVGTVKGNELTLVEDFVFDDGELDQRIWVITRLEDGTYQGKADDIIGVATGKEMGNALQWQYDFELKMDDSTITVSFDDWLYRQDEMHVFNLTKIKKFGVEVGTITLFFQRQ
;
A
#
# COMPACT_ATOMS: atom_id res chain seq x y z
N MET A 1 -8.49 -51.31 -27.27
CA MET A 1 -7.40 -50.53 -26.66
C MET A 1 -8.01 -49.29 -26.01
N LEU A 2 -8.16 -49.32 -24.69
CA LEU A 2 -8.83 -48.30 -23.91
C LEU A 2 -7.87 -47.10 -23.77
N LYS A 3 -8.21 -45.94 -24.35
CA LYS A 3 -7.41 -44.73 -24.22
C LYS A 3 -7.67 -44.13 -22.83
N THR A 4 -6.70 -44.27 -21.95
CA THR A 4 -6.71 -43.68 -20.61
C THR A 4 -6.59 -42.16 -20.74
N SER A 5 -7.69 -41.43 -20.54
CA SER A 5 -7.66 -39.97 -20.40
C SER A 5 -7.05 -39.63 -19.05
N ILE A 6 -5.87 -39.01 -19.06
CA ILE A 6 -5.25 -38.41 -17.88
C ILE A 6 -6.03 -37.12 -17.56
N VAL A 7 -6.83 -37.16 -16.51
CA VAL A 7 -7.42 -35.96 -15.91
C VAL A 7 -6.31 -35.30 -15.08
N ALA A 8 -5.77 -34.19 -15.58
CA ALA A 8 -4.89 -33.33 -14.81
C ALA A 8 -5.73 -32.62 -13.75
N ALA A 9 -5.68 -33.11 -12.51
CA ALA A 9 -6.26 -32.42 -11.36
C ALA A 9 -5.42 -31.16 -11.08
N VAL A 10 -5.90 -30.01 -11.55
CA VAL A 10 -5.38 -28.70 -11.16
C VAL A 10 -5.80 -28.48 -9.70
N THR A 11 -4.93 -28.84 -8.77
CA THR A 11 -5.06 -28.42 -7.37
C THR A 11 -4.84 -26.91 -7.32
N LEU A 12 -5.94 -26.16 -7.26
CA LEU A 12 -5.93 -24.75 -6.88
C LEU A 12 -5.39 -24.67 -5.45
N LEU A 13 -4.09 -24.45 -5.32
CA LEU A 13 -3.50 -24.00 -4.07
C LEU A 13 -4.08 -22.61 -3.81
N GLY A 14 -5.13 -22.55 -2.98
CA GLY A 14 -5.61 -21.28 -2.45
C GLY A 14 -4.46 -20.65 -1.69
N ALA A 15 -3.90 -19.58 -2.24
CA ALA A 15 -2.99 -18.72 -1.50
C ALA A 15 -3.77 -18.18 -0.31
N CYS A 16 -3.45 -18.64 0.91
CA CYS A 16 -3.96 -17.99 2.10
C CYS A 16 -3.47 -16.55 2.08
N SER A 17 -4.40 -15.61 1.86
CA SER A 17 -4.14 -14.21 2.12
C SER A 17 -3.80 -14.06 3.60
N ALA A 18 -2.87 -13.16 3.93
CA ALA A 18 -2.65 -12.77 5.31
C ALA A 18 -3.95 -12.17 5.88
N ASP A 19 -4.31 -12.57 7.09
CA ASP A 19 -5.38 -11.95 7.89
C ASP A 19 -4.74 -10.97 8.88
N ILE A 20 -5.26 -9.75 8.94
CA ILE A 20 -4.74 -8.69 9.80
C ILE A 20 -4.87 -9.05 11.28
N ASP A 21 -5.86 -9.85 11.67
CA ASP A 21 -6.08 -10.24 13.06
C ASP A 21 -4.95 -11.13 13.59
N ASN A 22 -4.14 -11.75 12.72
CA ASN A 22 -2.95 -12.52 13.11
C ASN A 22 -1.87 -11.66 13.78
N TYR A 23 -1.89 -10.34 13.56
CA TYR A 23 -0.89 -9.42 14.10
C TYR A 23 -1.24 -8.91 15.49
N GLN A 24 -2.38 -9.29 16.08
CA GLN A 24 -2.82 -8.81 17.39
C GLN A 24 -1.75 -8.86 18.53
N PRO A 25 -0.90 -9.90 18.66
CA PRO A 25 0.12 -9.91 19.71
C PRO A 25 1.40 -9.14 19.34
N ALA A 26 1.52 -8.64 18.11
CA ALA A 26 2.73 -7.97 17.63
C ALA A 26 2.86 -6.55 18.21
N THR A 27 4.10 -6.18 18.50
CA THR A 27 4.46 -4.85 19.02
C THR A 27 5.68 -4.33 18.24
N PRO A 28 5.89 -3.01 18.15
CA PRO A 28 5.01 -1.93 18.65
C PRO A 28 3.66 -1.89 17.93
N ALA A 29 2.66 -1.25 18.52
CA ALA A 29 1.40 -0.97 17.80
C ALA A 29 1.70 -0.09 16.57
N PHE A 30 1.00 -0.28 15.46
CA PHE A 30 1.26 0.45 14.22
C PHE A 30 1.13 1.96 14.47
N ASP A 31 -0.02 2.40 14.99
CA ASP A 31 -0.29 3.80 15.32
C ASP A 31 -0.06 4.73 14.12
N LEU A 32 -0.94 4.59 13.11
CA LEU A 32 -0.86 5.33 11.85
C LEU A 32 -0.68 6.83 12.06
N PHE A 33 -1.41 7.41 13.01
CA PHE A 33 -1.38 8.85 13.27
C PHE A 33 -0.07 9.26 13.93
N GLY A 34 0.36 8.57 14.99
CA GLY A 34 1.58 8.92 15.70
C GLY A 34 2.86 8.66 14.92
N TYR A 35 2.90 7.62 14.06
CA TYR A 35 4.08 7.34 13.24
C TYR A 35 4.29 8.41 12.16
N PHE A 36 3.21 8.81 11.47
CA PHE A 36 3.30 9.76 10.36
C PHE A 36 3.12 11.23 10.79
N GLU A 37 2.93 11.55 12.07
CA GLU A 37 2.97 12.94 12.53
C GLU A 37 4.41 13.50 12.46
N GLY A 38 4.58 14.60 11.73
CA GLY A 38 5.87 15.24 11.48
C GLY A 38 6.50 14.85 10.14
N ASP A 39 7.82 14.90 10.07
CA ASP A 39 8.59 14.64 8.85
C ASP A 39 8.97 13.16 8.74
N VAL A 40 8.68 12.57 7.59
CA VAL A 40 9.03 11.19 7.24
C VAL A 40 9.66 11.19 5.85
N LYS A 41 10.73 10.41 5.67
CA LYS A 41 11.34 10.16 4.37
C LYS A 41 11.12 8.72 3.98
N ALA A 42 10.86 8.45 2.70
CA ALA A 42 10.70 7.11 2.19
C ALA A 42 11.53 6.87 0.94
N TRP A 43 11.87 5.59 0.72
CA TRP A 43 12.50 5.11 -0.51
C TRP A 43 11.69 3.95 -1.04
N GLY A 44 11.37 4.00 -2.32
CA GLY A 44 10.48 3.05 -2.96
C GLY A 44 11.01 2.49 -4.27
N MET A 45 10.46 1.34 -4.65
CA MET A 45 10.64 0.76 -5.97
C MET A 45 9.34 0.16 -6.47
N VAL A 46 9.16 0.20 -7.80
CA VAL A 46 8.08 -0.49 -8.50
C VAL A 46 8.68 -1.69 -9.24
N GLN A 47 8.03 -2.84 -9.13
CA GLN A 47 8.37 -4.04 -9.89
C GLN A 47 7.17 -4.48 -10.74
N ASP A 48 7.43 -4.88 -11.98
CA ASP A 48 6.40 -5.44 -12.86
C ASP A 48 6.10 -6.92 -12.53
N TYR A 49 5.19 -7.54 -13.27
CA TYR A 49 4.81 -8.95 -13.12
C TYR A 49 5.94 -9.96 -13.42
N THR A 50 7.12 -9.50 -13.87
CA THR A 50 8.33 -10.31 -14.08
C THR A 50 9.37 -10.11 -12.97
N ASP A 51 8.99 -9.42 -11.89
CA ASP A 51 9.85 -9.00 -10.77
C ASP A 51 10.96 -8.02 -11.17
N LYS A 52 10.93 -7.48 -12.40
CA LYS A 52 11.90 -6.49 -12.85
C LYS A 52 11.59 -5.15 -12.18
N GLN A 53 12.58 -4.53 -11.54
CA GLN A 53 12.48 -3.14 -11.08
C GLN A 53 12.36 -2.22 -12.29
N THR A 54 11.21 -1.55 -12.41
CA THR A 54 10.90 -0.64 -13.52
C THR A 54 11.10 0.83 -13.14
N ARG A 55 10.91 1.18 -11.86
CA ARG A 55 11.14 2.51 -11.30
C ARG A 55 11.67 2.43 -9.89
N ARG A 56 12.36 3.47 -9.44
CA ARG A 56 12.65 3.72 -8.03
C ARG A 56 12.47 5.21 -7.72
N PHE A 57 12.16 5.52 -6.48
CA PHE A 57 11.82 6.88 -6.09
C PHE A 57 12.14 7.14 -4.63
N GLU A 58 12.25 8.41 -4.30
CA GLU A 58 12.22 8.91 -2.93
C GLU A 58 10.92 9.69 -2.69
N VAL A 59 10.50 9.75 -1.44
CA VAL A 59 9.34 10.54 -1.02
C VAL A 59 9.72 11.32 0.23
N ASP A 60 9.50 12.63 0.21
CA ASP A 60 9.50 13.44 1.42
C ASP A 60 8.03 13.65 1.84
N ILE A 61 7.72 13.35 3.10
CA ILE A 61 6.35 13.32 3.61
C ILE A 61 6.24 14.22 4.83
N VAL A 62 5.26 15.11 4.80
CA VAL A 62 4.91 15.97 5.94
C VAL A 62 3.51 15.60 6.42
N GLY A 63 3.42 15.03 7.62
CA GLY A 63 2.16 14.68 8.24
C GLY A 63 1.70 15.68 9.29
N THR A 64 0.43 16.07 9.21
CA THR A 64 -0.22 16.97 10.16
C THR A 64 -1.47 16.33 10.74
N VAL A 65 -1.55 16.23 12.06
CA VAL A 65 -2.74 15.73 12.77
C VAL A 65 -3.61 16.89 13.26
N LYS A 66 -4.91 16.84 12.98
CA LYS A 66 -5.93 17.76 13.49
C LYS A 66 -7.16 16.99 13.95
N GLY A 67 -7.28 16.78 15.25
CA GLY A 67 -8.40 16.01 15.82
C GLY A 67 -8.33 14.55 15.38
N ASN A 68 -9.31 14.10 14.59
CA ASN A 68 -9.37 12.74 14.05
C ASN A 68 -8.92 12.65 12.58
N GLU A 69 -8.30 13.71 12.04
CA GLU A 69 -7.79 13.76 10.68
C GLU A 69 -6.25 13.84 10.66
N LEU A 70 -5.64 13.04 9.80
CA LEU A 70 -4.23 13.06 9.43
C LEU A 70 -4.14 13.50 7.96
N THR A 71 -3.45 14.61 7.70
CA THR A 71 -3.09 15.02 6.34
C THR A 71 -1.65 14.64 6.07
N LEU A 72 -1.38 13.89 5.00
CA LEU A 72 -0.03 13.61 4.52
C LEU A 72 0.19 14.33 3.20
N VAL A 73 1.18 15.21 3.15
CA VAL A 73 1.67 15.79 1.90
C VAL A 73 2.91 14.99 1.50
N GLU A 74 2.84 14.29 0.38
CA GLU A 74 3.86 13.37 -0.12
C GLU A 74 4.44 13.92 -1.43
N ASP A 75 5.72 14.31 -1.40
CA ASP A 75 6.46 14.83 -2.54
C ASP A 75 7.39 13.73 -3.10
N PHE A 76 7.11 13.26 -4.31
CA PHE A 76 7.84 12.16 -4.95
C PHE A 76 8.91 12.68 -5.89
N VAL A 77 10.08 12.03 -5.88
CA VAL A 77 11.14 12.21 -6.86
C VAL A 77 11.53 10.86 -7.44
N PHE A 78 11.23 10.64 -8.72
CA PHE A 78 11.58 9.42 -9.43
C PHE A 78 13.01 9.47 -9.98
N ASP A 79 13.59 8.30 -10.26
CA ASP A 79 14.96 8.19 -10.74
C ASP A 79 15.20 8.71 -12.15
N ASP A 80 14.14 8.89 -12.94
CA ASP A 80 14.13 9.56 -14.24
C ASP A 80 13.95 11.09 -14.14
N GLY A 81 13.76 11.62 -12.92
CA GLY A 81 13.56 13.05 -12.65
C GLY A 81 12.10 13.51 -12.71
N GLU A 82 11.14 12.61 -12.93
CA GLU A 82 9.72 12.90 -12.76
C GLU A 82 9.43 13.30 -11.32
N LEU A 83 8.56 14.31 -11.16
CA LEU A 83 8.07 14.78 -9.88
C LEU A 83 6.56 14.55 -9.82
N ASP A 84 6.09 14.07 -8.68
CA ASP A 84 4.66 13.88 -8.41
C ASP A 84 4.36 14.34 -6.98
N GLN A 85 3.10 14.69 -6.71
CA GLN A 85 2.66 15.04 -5.38
C GLN A 85 1.33 14.36 -5.08
N ARG A 86 1.27 13.71 -3.92
CA ARG A 86 0.01 13.15 -3.40
C ARG A 86 -0.31 13.77 -2.06
N ILE A 87 -1.56 14.17 -1.90
CA ILE A 87 -2.06 14.69 -0.63
C ILE A 87 -3.15 13.76 -0.13
N TRP A 88 -2.84 12.99 0.92
CA TRP A 88 -3.82 12.18 1.61
C TRP A 88 -4.51 12.96 2.71
N VAL A 89 -5.82 12.82 2.79
CA VAL A 89 -6.62 13.20 3.95
C VAL A 89 -7.23 11.93 4.53
N ILE A 90 -6.75 11.54 5.71
CA ILE A 90 -7.10 10.29 6.38
C ILE A 90 -7.90 10.60 7.64
N THR A 91 -9.13 10.09 7.74
CA THR A 91 -10.01 10.24 8.89
C THR A 91 -10.06 8.93 9.68
N ARG A 92 -9.86 9.01 10.99
CA ARG A 92 -10.15 7.91 11.93
C ARG A 92 -11.65 7.88 12.23
N LEU A 93 -12.26 6.71 12.05
CA LEU A 93 -13.67 6.44 12.32
C LEU A 93 -13.89 5.98 13.77
N GLU A 94 -15.15 6.00 14.21
CA GLU A 94 -15.53 5.63 15.59
C GLU A 94 -15.24 4.16 15.93
N ASP A 95 -15.24 3.27 14.94
CA ASP A 95 -14.96 1.85 15.09
C ASP A 95 -13.45 1.52 15.09
N GLY A 96 -12.60 2.53 14.99
CA GLY A 96 -11.14 2.39 14.95
C GLY A 96 -10.57 2.10 13.56
N THR A 97 -11.41 2.02 12.53
CA THR A 97 -10.94 1.94 11.14
C THR A 97 -10.65 3.33 10.56
N TYR A 98 -10.11 3.35 9.36
CA TYR A 98 -9.67 4.56 8.68
C TYR A 98 -10.33 4.69 7.31
N GLN A 99 -10.60 5.92 6.90
CA GLN A 99 -10.93 6.27 5.52
C GLN A 99 -9.98 7.32 4.99
N GLY A 100 -9.57 7.20 3.73
CA GLY A 100 -8.66 8.13 3.09
C GLY A 100 -9.18 8.66 1.76
N LYS A 101 -8.78 9.89 1.42
CA LYS A 101 -9.03 10.51 0.11
C LYS A 101 -7.74 11.16 -0.39
N ALA A 102 -7.54 11.08 -1.70
CA ALA A 102 -6.55 11.84 -2.46
C ALA A 102 -7.06 12.00 -3.90
N ASP A 103 -6.47 12.91 -4.68
CA ASP A 103 -7.03 13.33 -5.98
C ASP A 103 -7.16 12.21 -7.02
N ASP A 104 -6.22 11.26 -7.06
CA ASP A 104 -6.22 10.14 -8.02
C ASP A 104 -6.91 8.87 -7.49
N ILE A 105 -7.60 8.95 -6.35
CA ILE A 105 -8.28 7.83 -5.70
C ILE A 105 -9.74 7.80 -6.09
N ILE A 106 -10.21 6.66 -6.58
CA ILE A 106 -11.63 6.46 -6.89
C ILE A 106 -12.36 6.15 -5.58
N GLY A 107 -13.25 7.05 -5.18
CA GLY A 107 -14.08 6.85 -3.99
C GLY A 107 -13.31 7.16 -2.70
N VAL A 108 -13.11 6.15 -1.85
CA VAL A 108 -12.37 6.27 -0.59
C VAL A 108 -11.46 5.08 -0.41
N ALA A 109 -10.27 5.33 0.11
CA ALA A 109 -9.42 4.29 0.65
C ALA A 109 -9.96 3.83 2.01
N THR A 110 -9.72 2.57 2.37
CA THR A 110 -10.09 2.00 3.66
C THR A 110 -8.88 1.39 4.35
N GLY A 111 -8.75 1.63 5.65
CA GLY A 111 -7.64 1.13 6.46
C GLY A 111 -8.09 0.46 7.74
N LYS A 112 -7.36 -0.56 8.17
CA LYS A 112 -7.47 -1.16 9.51
C LYS A 112 -6.06 -1.47 10.00
N GLU A 113 -5.80 -1.23 11.29
CA GLU A 113 -4.55 -1.63 11.92
C GLU A 113 -4.78 -2.68 13.03
N MET A 114 -3.78 -3.53 13.25
CA MET A 114 -3.76 -4.52 14.32
C MET A 114 -2.30 -4.86 14.67
N GLY A 115 -1.96 -4.80 15.96
CA GLY A 115 -0.57 -4.93 16.40
C GLY A 115 0.33 -3.99 15.60
N ASN A 116 1.41 -4.49 15.03
CA ASN A 116 2.36 -3.70 14.24
C ASN A 116 1.99 -3.54 12.76
N ALA A 117 0.82 -3.98 12.32
CA ALA A 117 0.42 -4.00 10.91
C ALA A 117 -0.74 -3.05 10.62
N LEU A 118 -0.72 -2.42 9.45
CA LEU A 118 -1.84 -1.70 8.83
C LEU A 118 -2.08 -2.28 7.44
N GLN A 119 -3.34 -2.60 7.14
CA GLN A 119 -3.78 -2.89 5.78
C GLN A 119 -4.55 -1.69 5.25
N TRP A 120 -4.16 -1.21 4.07
CA TRP A 120 -4.74 -0.05 3.41
C TRP A 120 -5.11 -0.39 1.97
N GLN A 121 -6.34 -0.13 1.56
CA GLN A 121 -6.89 -0.60 0.29
C GLN A 121 -7.64 0.50 -0.44
N TYR A 122 -7.45 0.61 -1.75
CA TYR A 122 -8.10 1.62 -2.59
C TYR A 122 -8.04 1.27 -4.09
N ASP A 123 -8.88 1.94 -4.87
CA ASP A 123 -8.81 1.95 -6.33
C ASP A 123 -8.12 3.24 -6.81
N PHE A 124 -7.21 3.10 -7.77
CA PHE A 124 -6.34 4.16 -8.27
C PHE A 124 -6.48 4.31 -9.79
N GLU A 125 -6.56 5.55 -10.26
CA GLU A 125 -6.51 5.90 -11.68
C GLU A 125 -5.07 6.07 -12.17
N LEU A 126 -4.49 5.01 -12.69
CA LEU A 126 -3.16 5.07 -13.28
C LEU A 126 -3.24 5.72 -14.67
N LYS A 127 -2.67 6.92 -14.76
CA LYS A 127 -2.47 7.63 -16.03
C LYS A 127 -1.33 6.95 -16.81
N MET A 128 -1.62 6.52 -18.02
CA MET A 128 -0.66 6.09 -19.04
C MET A 128 -0.64 7.12 -20.16
N ASP A 129 0.36 7.06 -21.04
CA ASP A 129 0.56 8.02 -22.14
C ASP A 129 -0.73 8.37 -22.91
N ASP A 130 -1.51 7.34 -23.28
CA ASP A 130 -2.72 7.49 -24.12
C ASP A 130 -4.03 7.05 -23.43
N SER A 131 -3.98 6.60 -22.17
CA SER A 131 -5.17 6.06 -21.49
C SER A 131 -5.07 6.11 -19.98
N THR A 132 -6.21 6.04 -19.30
CA THR A 132 -6.26 5.81 -17.85
C THR A 132 -6.71 4.38 -17.58
N ILE A 133 -5.98 3.66 -16.72
CA ILE A 133 -6.39 2.34 -16.27
C ILE A 133 -6.71 2.38 -14.77
N THR A 134 -7.87 1.84 -14.39
CA THR A 134 -8.18 1.61 -12.99
C THR A 134 -7.52 0.32 -12.52
N VAL A 135 -6.74 0.41 -11.45
CA VAL A 135 -6.11 -0.70 -10.74
C VAL A 135 -6.46 -0.60 -9.25
N SER A 136 -6.43 -1.72 -8.54
CA SER A 136 -6.62 -1.74 -7.09
C SER A 136 -5.30 -1.98 -6.36
N PHE A 137 -5.14 -1.28 -5.25
CA PHE A 137 -3.98 -1.34 -4.37
C PHE A 137 -4.36 -2.04 -3.07
N ASP A 138 -3.46 -2.90 -2.60
CA ASP A 138 -3.57 -3.66 -1.35
C ASP A 138 -2.23 -3.52 -0.62
N ASP A 139 -2.15 -2.49 0.21
CA ASP A 139 -0.95 -2.02 0.89
C ASP A 139 -0.90 -2.62 2.28
N TRP A 140 0.19 -3.31 2.58
CA TRP A 140 0.50 -3.81 3.91
C TRP A 140 1.68 -3.04 4.48
N LEU A 141 1.43 -2.29 5.55
CA LEU A 141 2.45 -1.56 6.28
C LEU A 141 2.79 -2.30 7.56
N TYR A 142 4.08 -2.46 7.83
CA TYR A 142 4.60 -3.16 9.00
C TYR A 142 5.59 -2.28 9.74
N ARG A 143 5.17 -1.82 10.91
CA ARG A 143 6.05 -1.07 11.81
C ARG A 143 7.11 -1.99 12.40
N GLN A 144 8.37 -1.58 12.27
CA GLN A 144 9.51 -2.30 12.80
C GLN A 144 9.87 -1.76 14.19
N ASP A 145 9.91 -0.44 14.33
CA ASP A 145 10.31 0.25 15.56
C ASP A 145 9.73 1.67 15.61
N GLU A 146 10.33 2.56 16.41
CA GLU A 146 9.92 3.96 16.53
C GLU A 146 10.15 4.79 15.26
N MET A 147 11.10 4.38 14.41
CA MET A 147 11.61 5.14 13.28
C MET A 147 11.22 4.51 11.93
N HIS A 148 11.07 3.19 11.84
CA HIS A 148 11.03 2.47 10.57
C HIS A 148 9.72 1.71 10.32
N VAL A 149 9.21 1.80 9.09
CA VAL A 149 8.05 1.04 8.59
C VAL A 149 8.39 0.50 7.20
N PHE A 150 8.04 -0.76 6.94
CA PHE A 150 7.97 -1.30 5.58
C PHE A 150 6.55 -1.17 5.04
N ASN A 151 6.42 -0.92 3.74
CA ASN A 151 5.16 -1.06 3.02
C ASN A 151 5.35 -1.97 1.82
N LEU A 152 4.48 -2.98 1.73
CA LEU A 152 4.43 -3.95 0.65
C LEU A 152 3.07 -3.82 -0.02
N THR A 153 3.07 -3.39 -1.26
CA THR A 153 1.87 -3.12 -2.04
C THR A 153 1.75 -4.11 -3.18
N LYS A 154 0.55 -4.68 -3.32
CA LYS A 154 0.16 -5.42 -4.52
C LYS A 154 -0.74 -4.55 -5.38
N ILE A 155 -0.37 -4.39 -6.65
CA ILE A 155 -1.20 -3.72 -7.66
C ILE A 155 -1.96 -4.81 -8.41
N LYS A 156 -3.29 -4.72 -8.44
CA LYS A 156 -4.15 -5.71 -9.08
C LYS A 156 -5.00 -5.07 -10.17
N LYS A 157 -5.17 -5.79 -11.28
CA LYS A 157 -6.11 -5.47 -12.35
C LYS A 157 -7.08 -6.62 -12.51
N PHE A 158 -8.38 -6.38 -12.33
CA PHE A 158 -9.43 -7.41 -12.37
C PHE A 158 -9.11 -8.62 -11.44
N GLY A 159 -8.51 -8.35 -10.27
CA GLY A 159 -8.14 -9.37 -9.29
C GLY A 159 -6.82 -10.11 -9.57
N VAL A 160 -6.16 -9.83 -10.70
CA VAL A 160 -4.85 -10.41 -11.05
C VAL A 160 -3.74 -9.43 -10.66
N GLU A 161 -2.72 -9.91 -9.97
CA GLU A 161 -1.54 -9.11 -9.62
C GLU A 161 -0.77 -8.74 -10.91
N VAL A 162 -0.51 -7.44 -11.09
CA VAL A 162 0.16 -6.89 -12.28
C VAL A 162 1.48 -6.20 -11.96
N GLY A 163 1.77 -6.00 -10.67
CA GLY A 163 3.00 -5.40 -10.19
C GLY A 163 2.97 -5.25 -8.67
N THR A 164 4.10 -4.85 -8.13
CA THR A 164 4.26 -4.57 -6.71
C THR A 164 4.98 -3.26 -6.48
N ILE A 165 4.74 -2.65 -5.32
CA ILE A 165 5.51 -1.52 -4.83
C ILE A 165 6.05 -1.90 -3.46
N THR A 166 7.32 -1.60 -3.21
CA THR A 166 7.92 -1.74 -1.88
C THR A 166 8.45 -0.38 -1.46
N LEU A 167 8.02 0.11 -0.30
CA LEU A 167 8.55 1.32 0.33
C LEU A 167 9.16 1.00 1.69
N PHE A 168 10.19 1.76 2.04
CA PHE A 168 10.75 1.83 3.38
C PHE A 168 10.66 3.27 3.86
N PHE A 169 9.99 3.46 5.00
CA PHE A 169 9.81 4.77 5.64
C PHE A 169 10.76 4.91 6.81
N GLN A 170 11.24 6.13 7.01
CA GLN A 170 12.06 6.53 8.15
C GLN A 170 11.60 7.91 8.66
N ARG A 171 11.22 8.00 9.93
CA ARG A 171 10.97 9.28 10.60
C ARG A 171 12.26 10.10 10.71
N GLN A 172 12.13 11.43 10.75
CA GLN A 172 13.26 12.36 10.85
C GLN A 172 13.43 12.96 12.25
#